data_AF-A0ABC8UZG3-F1
#
_entry.id   AF-A0ABC8UZG3-F1
#
_cell.length_a   1.000
_cell.length_b   1.000
_cell.length_c   1.000
_cell.angle_alpha   90.00
_cell.angle_beta   90.00
_cell.angle_gamma   90.00
#
_symmetry.space_group_name_H-M   'P 1'
#
loop_
_entity.id
_entity.type
_entity.pdbx_description
1 polymer ?
#
loop_
_entity_poly.entity_id
_entity_poly.type
_entity_poly.pdbx_seq_one_letter_code
_entity_poly.pdbx_strand_id
1 'polypeptide(L)'
;MQEGSLSLMQMAKISSALYDYQSNKKLFYVSILTSPTTGGVTASFGMLGDIIIAEPNAYIAFAGSLGFLLVGTSSYLGRNLISLFPSQQILFFPQGIVMSFYGIAGLFISSYLWCTISWNVGSGYDRFDRKEGIVCIFRWGFPGKNRRIFLRFLIKDIQSVRIEVKEGIYARRVLYMDIRGQGAIPLTRTDENFTPREIEQKAAELAYFLRVPIEVF
;
A
#
# COMPACT_ATOMS: atom_id res chain seq x y z
N MET A 1 -8.65 -20.14 10.62
CA MET A 1 -9.00 -20.90 9.38
C MET A 1 -10.47 -21.32 9.35
N GLN A 2 -11.08 -21.78 10.46
CA GLN A 2 -12.50 -22.18 10.50
C GLN A 2 -13.46 -21.06 10.06
N GLU A 3 -13.14 -19.80 10.39
CA GLU A 3 -13.92 -18.62 9.97
C GLU A 3 -13.58 -18.11 8.56
N GLY A 4 -12.66 -18.76 7.84
CA GLY A 4 -12.31 -18.42 6.46
C GLY A 4 -12.03 -16.93 6.22
N SER A 5 -12.71 -16.34 5.23
CA SER A 5 -12.56 -14.93 4.83
C SER A 5 -12.96 -13.93 5.92
N LEU A 6 -13.86 -14.29 6.85
CA LEU A 6 -14.25 -13.40 7.94
C LEU A 6 -13.06 -13.09 8.86
N SER A 7 -12.22 -14.09 9.14
CA SER A 7 -11.00 -13.89 9.92
C SER A 7 -9.97 -12.97 9.23
N LEU A 8 -9.93 -12.98 7.89
CA LEU A 8 -9.10 -12.05 7.12
C LEU A 8 -9.65 -10.63 7.18
N MET A 9 -10.97 -10.47 7.13
CA MET A 9 -11.61 -9.15 7.19
C MET A 9 -11.41 -8.45 8.55
N GLN A 10 -11.24 -9.22 9.64
CA GLN A 10 -10.88 -8.66 10.95
C GLN A 10 -9.55 -7.92 10.92
N MET A 11 -8.57 -8.39 10.13
CA MET A 11 -7.29 -7.69 9.98
C MET A 11 -7.50 -6.30 9.40
N ALA A 12 -8.26 -6.19 8.30
CA ALA A 12 -8.57 -4.91 7.67
C ALA A 12 -9.34 -3.97 8.62
N LYS A 13 -10.32 -4.52 9.35
CA LYS A 13 -11.12 -3.76 10.31
C LYS A 13 -10.29 -3.18 11.45
N ILE A 14 -9.43 -3.99 12.06
CA ILE A 14 -8.59 -3.54 13.19
C ILE A 14 -7.54 -2.55 12.68
N SER A 15 -6.90 -2.81 11.54
CA SER A 15 -5.93 -1.87 10.95
C SER A 15 -6.57 -0.52 10.61
N SER A 16 -7.80 -0.50 10.09
CA SER A 16 -8.55 0.75 9.87
C SER A 16 -8.81 1.50 11.17
N ALA A 17 -9.29 0.81 12.21
CA ALA A 17 -9.60 1.45 13.48
C ALA A 17 -8.33 2.02 14.13
N LEU A 18 -7.21 1.31 14.00
CA LEU A 18 -5.92 1.75 14.51
C LEU A 18 -5.37 2.94 13.72
N TYR A 19 -5.51 2.92 12.39
CA TYR A 19 -5.15 4.06 11.55
C TYR A 19 -5.91 5.33 11.96
N ASP A 20 -7.22 5.24 12.20
CA ASP A 20 -8.01 6.39 12.68
C ASP A 20 -7.58 6.84 14.09
N TYR A 21 -7.23 5.89 14.96
CA TYR A 21 -6.73 6.16 16.31
C TYR A 21 -5.41 6.97 16.28
N GLN A 22 -4.47 6.57 15.42
CA GLN A 22 -3.17 7.24 15.30
C GLN A 22 -3.27 8.52 14.47
N SER A 23 -3.90 8.49 13.31
CA SER A 23 -3.93 9.63 12.37
C SER A 23 -4.94 10.70 12.77
N ASN A 24 -6.19 10.32 13.04
CA ASN A 24 -7.26 11.30 13.30
C ASN A 24 -7.25 11.77 14.76
N LYS A 25 -7.03 10.85 15.70
CA LYS A 25 -7.02 11.17 17.14
C LYS A 25 -5.64 11.50 17.70
N LYS A 26 -4.56 11.26 16.95
CA LYS A 26 -3.16 11.51 17.37
C LYS A 26 -2.80 10.84 18.70
N LEU A 27 -3.35 9.64 18.91
CA LEU A 27 -3.12 8.88 20.13
C LEU A 27 -2.03 7.83 19.91
N PHE A 28 -1.25 7.61 20.96
CA PHE A 28 -0.08 6.76 20.93
C PHE A 28 -0.43 5.29 21.14
N TYR A 29 0.08 4.40 20.29
CA TYR A 29 -0.16 2.97 20.34
C TYR A 29 1.14 2.18 20.47
N VAL A 30 1.25 1.39 21.54
CA VAL A 30 2.37 0.46 21.76
C VAL A 30 1.91 -0.96 21.53
N SER A 31 2.59 -1.67 20.62
CA SER A 31 2.38 -3.09 20.39
C SER A 31 3.39 -3.89 21.22
N ILE A 32 2.90 -4.85 22.01
CA ILE A 32 3.74 -5.78 22.77
C ILE A 32 3.57 -7.17 22.15
N LEU A 33 4.65 -7.69 21.55
CA LEU A 33 4.69 -8.94 20.83
C LEU A 33 5.28 -10.04 21.72
N THR A 34 4.44 -11.02 22.04
CA THR A 34 4.81 -12.17 22.85
C THR A 34 4.95 -13.42 21.97
N SER A 35 5.61 -14.45 22.49
CA SER A 35 5.81 -15.71 21.74
C SER A 35 4.56 -16.60 21.81
N PRO A 36 4.03 -17.15 20.69
CA PRO A 36 4.33 -16.83 19.30
C PRO A 36 3.36 -15.78 18.71
N THR A 37 3.89 -14.78 18.01
CA THR A 37 3.08 -13.82 17.23
C THR A 37 3.30 -14.04 15.74
N THR A 38 2.34 -14.67 15.06
CA THR A 38 2.48 -15.02 13.63
C THR A 38 1.26 -14.66 12.78
N GLY A 39 1.46 -14.63 11.47
CA GLY A 39 0.38 -14.58 10.50
C GLY A 39 -0.41 -13.27 10.54
N GLY A 40 -1.75 -13.35 10.65
CA GLY A 40 -2.64 -12.20 10.51
C GLY A 40 -2.45 -11.12 11.57
N VAL A 41 -2.08 -11.49 12.79
CA VAL A 41 -1.81 -10.54 13.89
C VAL A 41 -0.53 -9.74 13.59
N THR A 42 0.56 -10.42 13.22
CA THR A 42 1.81 -9.79 12.79
C THR A 42 1.61 -8.91 11.56
N ALA A 43 0.71 -9.29 10.66
CA ALA A 43 0.40 -8.57 9.42
C ALA A 43 -0.60 -7.43 9.58
N SER A 44 -1.10 -7.18 10.79
CA SER A 44 -2.08 -6.13 11.08
C SER A 44 -1.62 -5.31 12.28
N PHE A 45 -2.43 -5.23 13.34
CA PHE A 45 -2.17 -4.38 14.50
C PHE A 45 -0.86 -4.67 15.21
N GLY A 46 -0.35 -5.91 15.15
CA GLY A 46 0.92 -6.29 15.78
C GLY A 46 2.12 -5.48 15.28
N MET A 47 2.14 -5.10 14.00
CA MET A 47 3.24 -4.33 13.39
C MET A 47 2.89 -2.88 13.02
N LEU A 48 1.71 -2.41 13.43
CA LEU A 48 1.26 -1.03 13.20
C LEU A 48 1.42 -0.14 14.45
N GLY A 49 2.17 -0.61 15.45
CA GLY A 49 2.57 0.16 16.64
C GLY A 49 3.44 1.37 16.32
N ASP A 50 3.23 2.49 17.01
CA ASP A 50 4.20 3.60 17.04
C ASP A 50 5.50 3.15 17.69
N ILE A 51 5.39 2.31 18.73
CA ILE A 51 6.50 1.54 19.30
C ILE A 51 6.10 0.07 19.32
N ILE A 52 7.01 -0.80 18.90
CA ILE A 52 6.84 -2.25 18.93
C ILE A 52 7.88 -2.81 19.90
N ILE A 53 7.40 -3.46 20.96
CA ILE A 53 8.21 -4.12 21.98
C ILE A 53 8.01 -5.62 21.82
N ALA A 54 9.08 -6.39 21.81
CA ALA A 54 9.00 -7.85 21.78
C ALA A 54 9.61 -8.44 23.06
N GLU A 55 8.99 -9.49 23.60
CA GLU A 55 9.62 -10.25 24.68
C GLU A 55 10.95 -10.88 24.20
N PRO A 56 11.96 -11.03 25.09
CA PRO A 56 13.18 -11.75 24.75
C PRO A 56 12.85 -13.16 24.26
N ASN A 57 13.41 -13.56 23.11
CA ASN A 57 13.13 -14.82 22.42
C ASN A 57 11.69 -14.99 21.88
N ALA A 58 10.92 -13.90 21.73
CA ALA A 58 9.60 -13.97 21.10
C ALA A 58 9.70 -14.43 19.63
N TYR A 59 8.93 -15.46 19.28
CA TYR A 59 8.86 -15.94 17.89
C TYR A 59 7.85 -15.11 17.11
N ILE A 60 8.37 -14.20 16.27
CA ILE A 60 7.58 -13.30 15.44
C ILE A 60 7.82 -13.66 13.98
N ALA A 61 6.78 -14.11 13.27
CA ALA A 61 6.92 -14.54 11.88
C ALA A 61 5.75 -14.10 11.00
N PHE A 62 6.08 -13.40 9.91
CA PHE A 62 5.17 -13.11 8.82
C PHE A 62 5.57 -13.94 7.60
N ALA A 63 5.19 -15.22 7.61
CA ALA A 63 5.52 -16.17 6.54
C ALA A 63 4.34 -17.10 6.22
N GLY A 64 3.12 -16.54 6.13
CA GLY A 64 1.91 -17.34 5.88
C GLY A 64 2.02 -18.15 4.59
N SER A 65 2.35 -17.50 3.48
CA SER A 65 2.42 -18.15 2.16
C SER A 65 3.57 -19.16 2.04
N LEU A 66 4.79 -18.81 2.48
CA LEU A 66 5.91 -19.76 2.52
C LEU A 66 5.61 -20.94 3.46
N GLY A 67 5.02 -20.65 4.63
CA GLY A 67 4.60 -21.65 5.61
C GLY A 67 3.54 -22.60 5.05
N PHE A 68 2.52 -22.09 4.35
CA PHE A 68 1.50 -22.91 3.69
C PHE A 68 2.08 -23.81 2.60
N LEU A 69 3.01 -23.29 1.79
CA LEU A 69 3.71 -24.08 0.78
C LEU A 69 4.53 -25.20 1.44
N LEU A 70 5.29 -24.87 2.49
CA LEU A 70 6.15 -25.81 3.18
C LEU A 70 5.34 -26.87 3.93
N VAL A 71 4.22 -26.53 4.55
CA VAL A 71 3.30 -27.49 5.17
C VAL A 71 2.66 -28.41 4.12
N GLY A 72 2.22 -27.86 2.98
CA GLY A 72 1.64 -28.64 1.89
C GLY A 72 2.64 -29.62 1.26
N THR A 73 3.87 -29.18 1.00
CA THR A 73 4.96 -30.04 0.49
C THR A 73 5.43 -31.06 1.53
N SER A 74 5.48 -30.68 2.81
CA SER A 74 5.78 -31.57 3.94
C SER A 74 4.74 -32.69 4.07
N SER A 75 3.46 -32.36 3.90
CA SER A 75 2.35 -33.33 3.88
C SER A 75 2.42 -34.26 2.66
N TYR A 76 2.85 -33.77 1.48
CA TYR A 76 3.08 -34.61 0.29
C TYR A 76 4.26 -35.59 0.47
N LEU A 77 5.38 -35.13 1.05
CA LEU A 77 6.59 -35.94 1.21
C LEU A 77 6.56 -36.86 2.44
N GLY A 78 5.59 -36.69 3.34
CA GLY A 78 5.53 -37.42 4.61
C GLY A 78 6.71 -37.12 5.56
N ARG A 79 7.43 -36.02 5.34
CA ARG A 79 8.60 -35.60 6.13
C ARG A 79 8.41 -34.16 6.60
N ASN A 80 8.63 -33.92 7.89
CA ASN A 80 8.59 -32.57 8.47
C ASN A 80 9.73 -31.70 7.89
N LEU A 81 9.42 -30.89 6.88
CA LEU A 81 10.37 -29.91 6.31
C LEU A 81 10.64 -28.73 7.26
N ILE A 82 9.77 -28.53 8.26
CA ILE A 82 9.86 -27.49 9.27
C ILE A 82 9.69 -28.12 10.65
N SER A 83 10.59 -27.83 11.59
CA SER A 83 10.48 -28.24 13.02
C SER A 83 9.36 -27.49 13.77
N LEU A 84 8.88 -26.39 13.21
CA LEU A 84 7.91 -25.45 13.79
C LEU A 84 6.43 -25.88 13.63
N PHE A 85 6.12 -26.81 12.73
CA PHE A 85 4.76 -27.33 12.53
C PHE A 85 4.82 -28.86 12.34
N PRO A 86 4.32 -29.67 13.28
CA PRO A 86 4.27 -31.12 13.09
C PRO A 86 3.29 -31.45 11.96
N SER A 87 3.80 -31.85 10.78
CA SER A 87 2.97 -32.19 9.62
C SER A 87 2.31 -33.56 9.74
N GLN A 88 2.58 -34.30 10.81
CA GLN A 88 2.02 -35.63 11.08
C GLN A 88 0.48 -35.65 11.25
N GLN A 89 -0.16 -34.50 11.45
CA GLN A 89 -1.61 -34.41 11.64
C GLN A 89 -2.40 -33.96 10.39
N ILE A 90 -1.74 -33.53 9.31
CA ILE A 90 -2.44 -32.99 8.13
C ILE A 90 -2.41 -34.03 7.00
N LEU A 91 -3.57 -34.61 6.71
CA LEU A 91 -3.78 -35.45 5.54
C LEU A 91 -3.57 -34.61 4.27
N PHE A 92 -2.75 -35.10 3.33
CA PHE A 92 -2.41 -34.36 2.11
C PHE A 92 -3.66 -34.03 1.27
N PHE A 93 -4.62 -34.95 1.23
CA PHE A 93 -5.92 -34.75 0.58
C PHE A 93 -7.02 -34.57 1.63
N PRO A 94 -7.88 -33.52 1.54
CA PRO A 94 -7.87 -32.40 0.58
C PRO A 94 -7.04 -31.19 1.07
N GLN A 95 -6.69 -31.13 2.35
CA GLN A 95 -6.21 -29.92 3.02
C GLN A 95 -4.78 -29.53 2.61
N GLY A 96 -3.87 -30.49 2.43
CA GLY A 96 -2.50 -30.24 1.97
C GLY A 96 -2.42 -29.65 0.56
N ILE A 97 -3.30 -30.08 -0.35
CA ILE A 97 -3.44 -29.50 -1.70
C ILE A 97 -3.85 -28.03 -1.62
N VAL A 98 -4.89 -27.74 -0.82
CA VAL A 98 -5.40 -26.37 -0.64
C VAL A 98 -4.31 -25.46 -0.06
N MET A 99 -3.57 -25.94 0.95
CA MET A 99 -2.44 -25.20 1.53
C MET A 99 -1.31 -24.97 0.51
N SER A 100 -0.98 -25.97 -0.30
CA SER A 100 0.02 -25.81 -1.37
C SER A 100 -0.40 -24.74 -2.38
N PHE A 101 -1.67 -24.76 -2.81
CA PHE A 101 -2.21 -23.79 -3.75
C PHE A 101 -2.15 -22.36 -3.21
N TYR A 102 -2.62 -22.12 -1.99
CA TYR A 102 -2.54 -20.81 -1.34
C TYR A 102 -1.09 -20.37 -1.11
N GLY A 103 -0.21 -21.31 -0.78
CA GLY A 103 1.22 -21.07 -0.64
C GLY A 103 1.83 -20.54 -1.93
N ILE A 104 1.63 -21.23 -3.05
CA ILE A 104 2.11 -20.83 -4.38
C ILE A 104 1.53 -19.48 -4.79
N ALA A 105 0.21 -19.31 -4.72
CA ALA A 105 -0.46 -18.07 -5.11
C ALA A 105 0.03 -16.88 -4.29
N GLY A 106 0.18 -17.05 -2.97
CA GLY A 106 0.72 -16.03 -2.09
C GLY A 106 2.15 -15.64 -2.45
N LEU A 107 3.02 -16.60 -2.79
CA LEU A 107 4.42 -16.32 -3.15
C LEU A 107 4.50 -15.53 -4.45
N PHE A 108 3.65 -15.85 -5.43
CA PHE A 108 3.56 -15.07 -6.67
C PHE A 108 3.13 -13.63 -6.41
N ILE A 109 2.08 -13.41 -5.60
CA ILE A 109 1.60 -12.07 -5.27
C ILE A 109 2.65 -11.30 -4.47
N SER A 110 3.24 -11.91 -3.44
CA SER A 110 4.28 -11.30 -2.62
C SER A 110 5.53 -10.96 -3.44
N SER A 111 5.97 -11.87 -4.31
CA SER A 111 7.09 -11.62 -5.22
C SER A 111 6.78 -10.48 -6.18
N TYR A 112 5.57 -10.43 -6.74
CA TYR A 112 5.15 -9.34 -7.62
C TYR A 112 5.18 -8.00 -6.89
N LEU A 113 4.59 -7.91 -5.70
CA LEU A 113 4.59 -6.69 -4.88
C LEU A 113 6.01 -6.26 -4.51
N TRP A 114 6.84 -7.19 -4.05
CA TRP A 114 8.24 -6.91 -3.73
C TRP A 114 9.01 -6.38 -4.94
N CYS A 115 8.81 -6.98 -6.12
CA CYS A 115 9.38 -6.50 -7.37
C CYS A 115 8.89 -5.08 -7.73
N THR A 116 7.60 -4.78 -7.58
CA THR A 116 7.07 -3.43 -7.86
C THR A 116 7.68 -2.36 -6.93
N ILE A 117 7.84 -2.68 -5.65
CA ILE A 117 8.48 -1.79 -4.66
C ILE A 117 9.97 -1.64 -4.98
N SER A 118 10.69 -2.73 -5.22
CA SER A 118 12.11 -2.73 -5.57
C SER A 118 12.40 -1.93 -6.83
N TRP A 119 11.50 -1.99 -7.82
CA TRP A 119 11.59 -1.18 -9.03
C TRP A 119 11.03 0.24 -8.89
N ASN A 120 10.56 0.65 -7.71
CA ASN A 120 9.97 1.96 -7.45
C ASN A 120 8.88 2.34 -8.47
N VAL A 121 8.06 1.36 -8.88
CA VAL A 121 6.98 1.58 -9.85
C VAL A 121 5.96 2.57 -9.26
N GLY A 122 5.63 3.62 -10.01
CA GLY A 122 4.77 4.73 -9.62
C GLY A 122 5.51 5.92 -9.00
N SER A 123 6.76 5.76 -8.57
CA SER A 123 7.56 6.85 -7.99
C SER A 123 7.96 7.88 -9.05
N GLY A 124 8.20 9.13 -8.66
CA GLY A 124 8.60 10.18 -9.58
C GLY A 124 8.58 11.57 -8.95
N TYR A 125 8.64 12.60 -9.79
CA TYR A 125 8.64 14.00 -9.37
C TYR A 125 7.90 14.88 -10.38
N ASP A 126 7.46 16.04 -9.89
CA ASP A 126 6.83 17.08 -10.69
C ASP A 126 7.74 18.31 -10.69
N ARG A 127 8.10 18.79 -11.88
CA ARG A 127 8.93 19.99 -12.06
C ARG A 127 8.12 21.07 -12.77
N PHE A 128 8.08 22.25 -12.16
CA PHE A 128 7.40 23.43 -12.68
C PHE A 128 8.43 24.52 -12.96
N ASP A 129 8.67 24.84 -14.23
CA ASP A 129 9.66 25.86 -14.63
C ASP A 129 8.99 27.04 -15.33
N ARG A 130 8.93 28.18 -14.64
CA ARG A 130 8.40 29.45 -15.17
C ARG A 130 9.32 30.12 -16.20
N LYS A 131 10.63 29.91 -16.12
CA LYS A 131 11.60 30.55 -17.03
C LYS A 131 11.51 29.93 -18.41
N GLU A 132 11.45 28.60 -18.45
CA GLU A 132 11.27 27.85 -19.69
C GLU A 132 9.79 27.73 -20.12
N GLY A 133 8.84 28.01 -19.23
CA GLY A 133 7.41 27.96 -19.51
C GLY A 133 6.85 26.54 -19.61
N ILE A 134 7.49 25.57 -18.95
CA ILE A 134 7.16 24.14 -19.07
C ILE A 134 6.83 23.51 -17.71
N VAL A 135 5.93 22.54 -17.74
CA VAL A 135 5.67 21.62 -16.64
C VAL A 135 6.06 20.22 -17.09
N CYS A 136 6.76 19.51 -16.22
CA CYS A 136 7.21 18.15 -16.46
C CYS A 136 6.77 17.24 -15.32
N ILE A 137 6.11 16.15 -15.67
CA ILE A 137 5.70 15.08 -14.76
C ILE A 137 6.46 13.83 -15.15
N PHE A 138 7.32 13.36 -14.26
CA PHE A 138 8.08 12.14 -14.46
C PHE A 138 7.58 11.04 -13.52
N ARG A 139 7.35 9.84 -14.04
CA ARG A 139 6.99 8.66 -13.26
C ARG A 139 7.75 7.43 -13.76
N TRP A 140 8.15 6.58 -12.83
CA TRP A 140 8.68 5.24 -13.11
C TRP A 140 7.52 4.29 -13.36
N GLY A 141 7.41 3.78 -14.59
CA GLY A 141 6.52 2.68 -14.93
C GLY A 141 7.15 1.31 -14.64
N PHE A 142 6.44 0.26 -15.04
CA PHE A 142 6.94 -1.10 -14.97
C PHE A 142 8.23 -1.28 -15.79
N PRO A 143 9.12 -2.23 -15.42
CA PRO A 143 10.29 -2.55 -16.22
C PRO A 143 9.90 -2.92 -17.65
N GLY A 144 10.59 -2.31 -18.62
CA GLY A 144 10.30 -2.46 -20.05
C GLY A 144 10.76 -1.26 -20.86
N LYS A 145 10.41 -1.24 -22.16
CA LYS A 145 10.77 -0.15 -23.08
C LYS A 145 10.22 1.21 -22.63
N ASN A 146 9.03 1.23 -22.04
CA ASN A 146 8.34 2.44 -21.57
C ASN A 146 8.42 2.62 -20.04
N ARG A 147 9.53 2.19 -19.44
CA ARG A 147 9.75 2.32 -17.98
C ARG A 147 9.77 3.77 -17.53
N ARG A 148 10.22 4.71 -18.36
CA ARG A 148 10.24 6.14 -18.03
C ARG A 148 9.03 6.81 -18.65
N ILE A 149 8.05 7.18 -17.83
CA ILE A 149 6.88 7.94 -18.26
C ILE A 149 7.25 9.41 -18.05
N PHE A 150 7.38 10.14 -19.15
CA PHE A 150 7.76 11.55 -19.13
C PHE A 150 6.69 12.35 -19.87
N LEU A 151 5.94 13.15 -19.12
CA LEU A 151 4.90 14.01 -19.64
C LEU A 151 5.39 15.46 -19.56
N ARG A 152 5.30 16.20 -20.67
CA ARG A 152 5.73 17.60 -20.75
C ARG A 152 4.60 18.43 -21.33
N PHE A 153 4.28 19.51 -20.64
CA PHE A 153 3.21 20.44 -20.98
C PHE A 153 3.73 21.87 -20.98
N LEU A 154 3.10 22.76 -21.74
CA LEU A 154 3.36 24.18 -21.65
C LEU A 154 2.50 24.77 -20.53
N ILE A 155 3.06 25.70 -19.75
CA ILE A 155 2.31 26.38 -18.69
C ILE A 155 1.07 27.10 -19.25
N LYS A 156 1.15 27.58 -20.50
CA LYS A 156 0.04 28.24 -21.22
C LYS A 156 -1.17 27.34 -21.45
N ASP A 157 -0.98 26.03 -21.45
CA ASP A 157 -2.05 25.07 -21.67
C ASP A 157 -2.76 24.67 -20.37
N ILE A 158 -2.24 25.09 -19.21
CA ILE A 158 -2.84 24.82 -17.91
C ILE A 158 -4.00 25.81 -17.70
N GLN A 159 -5.20 25.28 -17.48
CA GLN A 159 -6.42 26.08 -17.36
C GLN A 159 -6.77 26.40 -15.91
N SER A 160 -6.73 25.39 -15.04
CA SER A 160 -7.08 25.51 -13.63
C SER A 160 -6.35 24.46 -12.80
N VAL A 161 -6.27 24.72 -11.49
CA VAL A 161 -5.92 23.73 -10.49
C VAL A 161 -7.22 23.31 -9.79
N ARG A 162 -7.57 22.04 -9.90
CA ARG A 162 -8.84 21.49 -9.41
C ARG A 162 -8.63 20.68 -8.14
N ILE A 163 -9.45 20.92 -7.12
CA ILE A 163 -9.55 20.05 -5.94
C ILE A 163 -10.84 19.26 -6.07
N GLU A 164 -10.74 17.93 -6.14
CA GLU A 164 -11.89 17.04 -6.21
C GLU A 164 -11.99 16.21 -4.92
N VAL A 165 -13.17 16.18 -4.30
CA VAL A 165 -13.44 15.30 -3.16
C VAL A 165 -13.89 13.93 -3.69
N LYS A 166 -13.02 12.93 -3.64
CA LYS A 166 -13.42 11.55 -3.95
C LYS A 166 -14.15 10.94 -2.77
N GLU A 167 -15.45 10.73 -2.95
CA GLU A 167 -16.29 9.96 -2.05
C GLU A 167 -15.96 8.46 -2.16
N GLY A 168 -15.73 7.82 -1.02
CA GLY A 168 -15.38 6.41 -0.88
C GLY A 168 -15.48 6.01 0.59
N ILE A 169 -14.92 4.85 0.96
CA ILE A 169 -14.86 4.42 2.38
C ILE A 169 -14.17 5.51 3.24
N TYR A 170 -13.23 6.25 2.64
CA TYR A 170 -12.64 7.46 3.19
C TYR A 170 -12.79 8.60 2.18
N ALA A 171 -13.34 9.72 2.62
CA ALA A 171 -13.35 10.95 1.83
C ALA A 171 -11.91 11.46 1.70
N ARG A 172 -11.39 11.48 0.47
CA ARG A 172 -10.06 12.01 0.18
C ARG A 172 -10.16 13.14 -0.83
N ARG A 173 -9.41 14.21 -0.60
CA ARG A 173 -9.30 15.31 -1.55
C ARG A 173 -8.08 15.06 -2.42
N VAL A 174 -8.24 15.17 -3.74
CA VAL A 174 -7.17 14.95 -4.70
C VAL A 174 -6.98 16.24 -5.50
N LEU A 175 -5.73 16.67 -5.61
CA LEU A 175 -5.34 17.80 -6.43
C LEU A 175 -5.14 17.34 -7.88
N TYR A 176 -5.79 18.03 -8.79
CA TYR A 176 -5.72 17.83 -10.23
C TYR A 176 -5.24 19.11 -10.92
N MET A 177 -4.56 18.94 -12.05
CA MET A 177 -4.23 20.01 -12.97
C MET A 177 -4.97 19.79 -14.28
N ASP A 178 -5.81 20.75 -14.65
CA ASP A 178 -6.56 20.70 -15.89
C ASP A 178 -5.74 21.28 -17.03
N ILE A 179 -5.47 20.44 -18.03
CA ILE A 179 -4.70 20.80 -19.20
C ILE A 179 -5.63 20.85 -20.41
N ARG A 180 -5.52 21.96 -21.16
CA ARG A 180 -6.31 22.22 -22.36
C ARG A 180 -6.18 21.07 -23.36
N GLY A 181 -7.28 20.37 -23.61
CA GLY A 181 -7.38 19.29 -24.61
C GLY A 181 -6.78 17.95 -24.19
N GLN A 182 -6.25 17.81 -22.97
CA GLN A 182 -5.64 16.56 -22.48
C GLN A 182 -6.27 16.03 -21.19
N GLY A 183 -7.15 16.82 -20.55
CA GLY A 183 -7.89 16.42 -19.36
C GLY A 183 -7.15 16.72 -18.06
N ALA A 184 -7.68 16.16 -16.96
CA ALA A 184 -7.19 16.39 -15.60
C ALA A 184 -6.07 15.41 -15.24
N ILE A 185 -4.92 15.91 -14.79
CA ILE A 185 -3.81 15.09 -14.30
C ILE A 185 -3.74 15.16 -12.77
N PRO A 186 -3.82 14.02 -12.06
CA PRO A 186 -3.66 14.00 -10.61
C PRO A 186 -2.22 14.32 -10.21
N LEU A 187 -2.06 15.27 -9.29
CA LEU A 187 -0.78 15.67 -8.73
C LEU A 187 -0.54 15.10 -7.33
N THR A 188 -1.59 14.64 -6.66
CA THR A 188 -1.50 14.05 -5.32
C THR A 188 -1.17 12.57 -5.44
N ARG A 189 -0.23 12.09 -4.61
CA ARG A 189 0.05 10.65 -4.55
C ARG A 189 -1.07 9.94 -3.78
N THR A 190 -1.30 8.67 -4.09
CA THR A 190 -2.37 7.87 -3.47
C THR A 190 -2.17 7.67 -1.96
N ASP A 191 -0.92 7.75 -1.49
CA ASP A 191 -0.48 7.59 -0.11
C ASP A 191 -0.45 8.90 0.70
N GLU A 192 -0.61 10.06 0.05
CA GLU A 192 -0.59 11.35 0.73
C GLU A 192 -1.97 11.70 1.33
N ASN A 193 -2.11 11.50 2.64
CA ASN A 193 -3.28 11.93 3.40
C ASN A 193 -3.04 13.32 3.99
N PHE A 194 -3.30 14.35 3.20
CA PHE A 194 -3.24 15.74 3.66
C PHE A 194 -4.51 16.15 4.39
N THR A 195 -4.36 17.08 5.34
CA THR A 195 -5.52 17.75 5.93
C THR A 195 -6.21 18.66 4.89
N PRO A 196 -7.53 18.95 5.06
CA PRO A 196 -8.24 19.88 4.18
C PRO A 196 -7.50 21.20 3.94
N ARG A 197 -6.92 21.77 5.00
CA ARG A 197 -6.16 23.03 4.94
C ARG A 197 -4.84 22.89 4.17
N GLU A 198 -4.13 21.79 4.35
CA GLU A 198 -2.86 21.54 3.64
C GLU A 198 -3.08 21.40 2.14
N ILE A 199 -4.16 20.73 1.70
CA ILE A 199 -4.50 20.62 0.28
C ILE A 199 -4.88 21.97 -0.30
N GLU A 200 -5.72 22.72 0.41
CA GLU A 200 -6.13 24.06 -0.03
C GLU A 200 -4.91 25.00 -0.14
N GLN A 201 -3.98 24.95 0.81
CA GLN A 201 -2.76 25.72 0.78
C GLN A 201 -1.86 25.30 -0.40
N LYS A 202 -1.64 23.99 -0.57
CA LYS A 202 -0.83 23.46 -1.69
C LYS A 202 -1.44 23.81 -3.05
N ALA A 203 -2.77 23.74 -3.16
CA ALA A 203 -3.49 24.17 -4.35
C ALA A 203 -3.34 25.68 -4.61
N ALA A 204 -3.44 26.50 -3.56
CA ALA A 204 -3.30 27.95 -3.66
C ALA A 204 -1.88 28.37 -4.06
N GLU A 205 -0.85 27.76 -3.45
CA GLU A 205 0.55 28.01 -3.81
C GLU A 205 0.82 27.63 -5.27
N LEU A 206 0.31 26.46 -5.71
CA LEU A 206 0.47 26.01 -7.09
C LEU A 206 -0.28 26.91 -8.08
N ALA A 207 -1.53 27.26 -7.80
CA ALA A 207 -2.34 28.14 -8.65
C ALA A 207 -1.74 29.55 -8.75
N TYR A 208 -1.26 30.11 -7.63
CA TYR A 208 -0.51 31.36 -7.62
C TYR A 208 0.79 31.26 -8.42
N PHE A 209 1.50 30.13 -8.30
CA PHE A 209 2.69 29.83 -9.10
C PHE A 209 2.37 29.62 -10.59
N LEU A 210 1.19 29.19 -10.97
CA LEU A 210 0.83 29.01 -12.38
C LEU A 210 0.06 30.21 -12.96
N ARG A 211 -0.41 31.13 -12.12
CA ARG A 211 -1.35 32.23 -12.45
C ARG A 211 -2.63 31.73 -13.10
N VAL A 212 -3.17 30.64 -12.56
CA VAL A 212 -4.42 30.02 -13.00
C VAL A 212 -5.44 30.01 -11.85
N PRO A 213 -6.75 29.99 -12.13
CA PRO A 213 -7.77 29.87 -11.11
C PRO A 213 -7.72 28.52 -10.38
N ILE A 214 -8.26 28.50 -9.16
CA ILE A 214 -8.54 27.28 -8.39
C ILE A 214 -10.02 26.95 -8.56
N GLU A 215 -10.31 25.69 -8.85
CA GLU A 215 -11.68 25.16 -8.92
C GLU A 215 -11.85 24.08 -7.84
N VAL A 216 -12.97 24.10 -7.12
CA VAL A 216 -13.26 23.13 -6.06
C VAL A 216 -14.58 22.45 -6.40
N PHE A 217 -14.57 21.12 -6.50
CA PHE A 217 -15.74 20.29 -6.82
C PHE A 217 -15.93 19.17 -5.80
#